data_AF-A0A7X7B2K5-F1
#
_entry.id   AF-A0A7X7B2K5-F1
#
_cell.length_a   1.000
_cell.length_b   1.000
_cell.length_c   1.000
_cell.angle_alpha   90.00
_cell.angle_beta   90.00
_cell.angle_gamma   90.00
#
_symmetry.space_group_name_H-M   'P 1'
#
loop_
_entity.id
_entity.type
_entity.pdbx_description
1 polymer ?
#
loop_
_entity_poly.entity_id
_entity_poly.type
_entity_poly.pdbx_seq_one_letter_code
_entity_poly.pdbx_strand_id
1 'polypeptide(L)'
;MSYINRTSQKWQDGLLLGNGLYGISVYGDLNNETITGNHVDAFLRTDQFDTVPYMADKLEEIRKIIDTQGYKEGTKVFESIAIERGYRGLTMSDYYHPIYTLNVKQKENISCEESRRFYDFNERSGNVESKDLIVKYTLNSNTTVIEMKSTTKRSMQFEFELYSIENIQCEISNKGKEFT
;
A
#
# COMPACT_ATOMS: atom_id res chain seq x y z
N MET A 1 7.03 24.05 -3.10
CA MET A 1 7.27 22.90 -4.00
C MET A 1 8.41 22.10 -3.38
N SER A 2 8.20 20.83 -3.04
CA SER A 2 9.24 19.95 -2.48
C SER A 2 9.85 19.13 -3.62
N TYR A 3 11.18 19.12 -3.74
CA TYR A 3 11.90 18.43 -4.81
C TYR A 3 12.71 17.28 -4.24
N ILE A 4 12.72 16.14 -4.94
CA ILE A 4 13.59 15.01 -4.61
C ILE A 4 14.42 14.69 -5.85
N ASN A 5 15.75 14.80 -5.73
CA ASN A 5 16.70 14.63 -6.83
C ASN A 5 17.31 13.22 -6.86
N ARG A 6 16.56 12.22 -6.39
CA ARG A 6 17.00 10.82 -6.36
C ARG A 6 15.82 9.90 -6.65
N THR A 7 16.12 8.80 -7.33
CA THR A 7 15.21 7.67 -7.48
C THR A 7 14.97 7.03 -6.11
N SER A 8 13.77 6.51 -5.94
CA SER A 8 13.43 5.75 -4.76
C SER A 8 13.90 4.31 -4.89
N GLN A 9 14.56 3.78 -3.87
CA GLN A 9 14.91 2.35 -3.80
C GLN A 9 13.90 1.55 -2.96
N LYS A 10 12.99 2.25 -2.27
CA LYS A 10 12.03 1.69 -1.32
C LYS A 10 10.67 2.34 -1.52
N TRP A 11 9.59 1.61 -1.28
CA TRP A 11 8.25 2.14 -1.49
C TRP A 11 7.94 3.35 -0.59
N GLN A 12 8.52 3.41 0.62
CA GLN A 12 8.31 4.49 1.60
C GLN A 12 8.84 5.84 1.11
N ASP A 13 9.88 5.80 0.29
CA ASP A 13 10.50 6.98 -0.29
C ASP A 13 9.81 7.37 -1.60
N GLY A 14 8.82 6.61 -2.09
CA GLY A 14 8.10 6.86 -3.33
C GLY A 14 7.27 8.16 -3.30
N LEU A 15 7.00 8.71 -4.49
CA LEU A 15 6.07 9.82 -4.66
C LEU A 15 4.66 9.27 -4.57
N LEU A 16 3.92 9.68 -3.53
CA LEU A 16 2.58 9.20 -3.27
C LEU A 16 1.53 10.09 -3.93
N LEU A 17 0.60 9.47 -4.64
CA LEU A 17 -0.61 10.11 -5.15
C LEU A 17 -1.82 9.32 -4.66
N GLY A 18 -2.91 10.01 -4.32
CA GLY A 18 -4.14 9.35 -3.92
C GLY A 18 -5.37 10.21 -4.13
N ASN A 19 -6.52 9.59 -4.36
CA ASN A 19 -7.83 10.24 -4.44
C ASN A 19 -8.77 9.87 -3.27
N GLY A 20 -8.27 9.12 -2.28
CA GLY A 20 -9.03 8.63 -1.13
C GLY A 20 -9.60 7.22 -1.30
N LEU A 21 -9.71 6.72 -2.53
CA LEU A 21 -10.09 5.33 -2.84
C LEU A 21 -8.93 4.55 -3.44
N TYR A 22 -8.24 5.16 -4.40
CA TYR A 22 -7.06 4.60 -5.07
C TYR A 22 -5.83 5.43 -4.71
N GLY A 23 -4.69 4.74 -4.67
CA GLY A 23 -3.39 5.38 -4.50
C GLY A 23 -2.31 4.70 -5.32
N ILE A 24 -1.30 5.46 -5.70
CA ILE A 24 -0.08 4.94 -6.33
C ILE A 24 1.15 5.45 -5.58
N SER A 25 2.19 4.63 -5.56
CA SER A 25 3.55 5.03 -5.16
C SER A 25 4.46 4.92 -6.38
N VAL A 26 5.09 6.04 -6.75
CA VAL A 26 5.98 6.15 -7.92
C VAL A 26 7.43 6.28 -7.47
N TYR A 27 8.31 5.43 -7.98
CA TYR A 27 9.69 5.37 -7.52
C TYR A 27 10.58 6.46 -8.15
N GLY A 28 10.30 6.85 -9.39
CA GLY A 28 10.96 7.94 -10.11
C GLY A 28 12.20 7.53 -10.88
N ASP A 29 12.38 6.25 -11.24
CA ASP A 29 13.48 5.80 -12.10
C ASP A 29 13.02 5.77 -13.56
N LEU A 30 13.42 6.77 -14.35
CA LEU A 30 12.97 6.93 -15.73
C LEU A 30 13.49 5.85 -16.70
N ASN A 31 14.50 5.07 -16.33
CA ASN A 31 14.97 3.95 -17.15
C ASN A 31 14.25 2.64 -16.80
N ASN A 32 13.88 2.47 -15.52
CA ASN A 32 13.19 1.29 -15.01
C ASN A 32 12.21 1.69 -13.89
N GLU A 33 11.07 2.25 -14.28
CA GLU A 33 10.12 2.86 -13.35
C GLU A 33 9.29 1.79 -12.66
N THR A 34 9.09 1.95 -11.35
CA THR A 34 8.25 1.07 -10.56
C THR A 34 7.09 1.85 -9.98
N ILE A 35 5.88 1.38 -10.25
CA ILE A 35 4.64 1.99 -9.78
C ILE A 35 3.83 0.94 -9.03
N THR A 36 3.62 1.15 -7.73
CA THR A 36 2.80 0.27 -6.91
C THR A 36 1.42 0.88 -6.72
N GLY A 37 0.37 0.15 -7.11
CA GLY A 37 -1.02 0.56 -6.99
C GLY A 37 -1.70 -0.01 -5.75
N ASN A 38 -2.62 0.76 -5.18
CA ASN A 38 -3.37 0.45 -3.97
C ASN A 38 -4.85 0.84 -4.11
N HIS A 39 -5.71 0.16 -3.35
CA HIS A 39 -7.13 0.49 -3.17
C HIS A 39 -7.48 0.45 -1.68
N VAL A 40 -8.42 1.27 -1.23
CA VAL A 40 -8.82 1.36 0.19
C VAL A 40 -9.27 0.00 0.74
N ASP A 41 -9.93 -0.82 -0.08
CA ASP A 41 -10.44 -2.14 0.30
C ASP A 41 -9.50 -3.30 -0.05
N ALA A 42 -8.21 -3.05 -0.31
CA ALA A 42 -7.24 -4.06 -0.70
C ALA A 42 -6.76 -4.93 0.48
N PHE A 43 -7.72 -5.54 1.17
CA PHE A 43 -7.49 -6.46 2.28
C PHE A 43 -7.57 -7.91 1.81
N LEU A 44 -6.66 -8.74 2.30
CA LEU A 44 -6.72 -10.20 2.15
C LEU A 44 -7.78 -10.73 3.10
N ARG A 45 -9.03 -10.73 2.64
CA ARG A 45 -10.19 -11.18 3.42
C ARG A 45 -10.04 -12.65 3.77
N THR A 46 -9.85 -12.92 5.06
CA THR A 46 -9.79 -14.29 5.60
C THR A 46 -11.13 -14.76 6.15
N ASP A 47 -12.10 -13.84 6.26
CA ASP A 47 -13.42 -14.04 6.87
C ASP A 47 -13.37 -14.58 8.33
N GLN A 48 -12.23 -14.42 9.01
CA GLN A 48 -12.04 -14.82 10.39
C GLN A 48 -12.37 -13.68 11.36
N PHE A 49 -13.66 -13.39 11.51
CA PHE A 49 -14.12 -12.48 12.56
C PHE A 49 -14.43 -13.28 13.82
N ASP A 50 -13.63 -13.10 14.87
CA ASP A 50 -14.01 -13.59 16.18
C ASP A 50 -15.17 -12.76 16.73
N THR A 51 -16.21 -13.45 17.21
CA THR A 51 -17.31 -12.81 17.92
C THR A 51 -16.83 -12.38 19.30
N VAL A 52 -16.86 -11.06 19.57
CA VAL A 52 -16.57 -10.53 20.91
C VAL A 52 -17.70 -10.94 21.86
N PRO A 53 -17.40 -11.54 23.02
CA PRO A 53 -18.43 -11.95 23.96
C PRO A 53 -19.17 -10.73 24.55
N TYR A 54 -20.45 -10.91 24.86
CA TYR A 54 -21.21 -9.90 25.60
C TYR A 54 -20.63 -9.75 27.01
N MET A 55 -20.35 -8.52 27.45
CA MET A 55 -19.67 -8.25 28.74
C MET A 55 -20.38 -7.22 29.63
N ALA A 56 -21.53 -6.68 29.20
CA ALA A 56 -22.16 -5.57 29.90
C ALA A 56 -22.64 -5.95 31.31
N ASP A 57 -23.04 -7.21 31.52
CA ASP A 57 -23.45 -7.75 32.82
C ASP A 57 -22.30 -7.83 33.84
N LYS A 58 -21.05 -7.74 33.38
CA LYS A 58 -19.84 -7.78 34.22
C LYS A 58 -19.19 -6.42 34.42
N LEU A 59 -19.74 -5.37 33.80
CA LEU A 59 -19.12 -4.04 33.80
C LEU A 59 -19.01 -3.43 35.20
N GLU A 60 -20.03 -3.57 36.05
CA GLU A 60 -20.00 -3.05 37.42
C GLU A 60 -18.94 -3.77 38.28
N GLU A 61 -18.86 -5.09 38.15
CA GLU A 61 -17.88 -5.93 38.85
C GLU A 61 -16.45 -5.53 38.45
N ILE A 62 -16.20 -5.39 37.14
CA ILE A 62 -14.90 -5.00 36.60
C ILE A 62 -14.51 -3.58 37.06
N ARG A 63 -15.45 -2.62 37.04
CA ARG A 63 -15.20 -1.25 37.54
C ARG A 63 -14.79 -1.24 39.00
N LYS A 64 -15.50 -2.00 39.85
CA LYS A 64 -15.15 -2.12 41.27
C LYS A 64 -13.74 -2.70 41.48
N ILE A 65 -13.35 -3.67 40.66
CA ILE A 65 -11.99 -4.24 40.70
C ILE A 65 -10.96 -3.20 40.27
N ILE A 66 -11.23 -2.42 39.22
CA ILE A 66 -10.34 -1.33 38.79
C ILE A 66 -10.19 -0.29 39.91
N ASP A 67 -11.27 0.10 40.57
CA ASP A 67 -11.25 1.11 41.64
C ASP A 67 -10.47 0.64 42.86
N THR A 68 -10.51 -0.66 43.18
CA THR A 68 -9.92 -1.21 44.42
C THR A 68 -8.54 -1.84 44.23
N GLN A 69 -8.25 -2.39 43.05
CA GLN A 69 -7.07 -3.22 42.76
C GLN A 69 -6.29 -2.73 41.53
N GLY A 70 -6.81 -1.72 40.83
CA GLY A 70 -6.16 -1.07 39.69
C GLY A 70 -6.41 -1.75 38.35
N TYR A 71 -6.01 -1.06 37.28
CA TYR A 71 -6.27 -1.47 35.89
C TYR A 71 -5.72 -2.85 35.53
N LYS A 72 -4.52 -3.20 36.02
CA LYS A 72 -3.88 -4.48 35.68
C LYS A 72 -4.74 -5.67 36.11
N GLU A 73 -5.38 -5.59 37.29
CA GLU A 73 -6.23 -6.66 37.77
C GLU A 73 -7.58 -6.66 37.07
N GLY A 74 -8.15 -5.48 36.83
CA GLY A 74 -9.37 -5.34 36.02
C GLY A 74 -9.22 -5.93 34.61
N THR A 75 -8.10 -5.71 33.93
CA THR A 75 -7.82 -6.29 32.60
C THR A 75 -7.75 -7.81 32.65
N LYS A 76 -7.06 -8.39 33.64
CA LYS A 76 -6.99 -9.86 33.77
C LYS A 76 -8.36 -10.49 33.97
N VAL A 77 -9.18 -9.90 34.84
CA VAL A 77 -10.52 -10.40 35.12
C VAL A 77 -11.42 -10.28 33.88
N PHE A 78 -11.36 -9.15 33.18
CA PHE A 78 -12.05 -8.98 31.91
C PHE A 78 -11.64 -10.05 30.88
N GLU A 79 -10.34 -10.26 30.69
CA GLU A 79 -9.81 -11.23 29.73
C GLU A 79 -10.18 -12.67 30.11
N SER A 80 -10.11 -13.03 31.39
CA SER A 80 -10.53 -14.35 31.90
C SER A 80 -11.99 -14.63 31.56
N ILE A 81 -12.89 -13.70 31.88
CA ILE A 81 -14.32 -13.84 31.61
C ILE A 81 -14.57 -13.89 30.09
N ALA A 82 -13.85 -13.05 29.31
CA ALA A 82 -13.98 -13.07 27.87
C ALA A 82 -13.59 -14.43 27.28
N ILE A 83 -12.47 -15.02 27.73
CA ILE A 83 -12.00 -16.34 27.29
C ILE A 83 -13.02 -17.43 27.67
N GLU A 84 -13.54 -17.42 28.89
CA GLU A 84 -14.60 -18.33 29.33
C GLU A 84 -15.86 -18.24 28.45
N ARG A 85 -16.15 -17.04 27.92
CA ARG A 85 -17.27 -16.78 27.02
C ARG A 85 -16.96 -16.99 25.53
N GLY A 86 -15.80 -17.58 25.22
CA GLY A 86 -15.43 -17.99 23.87
C GLY A 86 -14.57 -16.99 23.10
N TYR A 87 -14.05 -15.94 23.74
CA TYR A 87 -13.00 -15.11 23.15
C TYR A 87 -11.73 -15.93 22.93
N ARG A 88 -11.21 -15.96 21.71
CA ARG A 88 -10.05 -16.78 21.32
C ARG A 88 -8.71 -16.05 21.42
N GLY A 89 -8.73 -14.84 21.99
CA GLY A 89 -7.56 -13.96 22.03
C GLY A 89 -7.57 -12.98 20.86
N LEU A 90 -6.45 -12.25 20.73
CA LEU A 90 -6.29 -11.26 19.67
C LEU A 90 -6.14 -11.97 18.32
N THR A 91 -7.18 -11.91 17.49
CA THR A 91 -7.08 -12.23 16.06
C THR A 91 -6.54 -11.04 15.29
N MET A 92 -5.60 -11.31 14.40
CA MET A 92 -5.07 -10.30 13.49
C MET A 92 -6.17 -9.90 12.51
N SER A 93 -6.35 -8.59 12.32
CA SER A 93 -7.19 -8.08 11.24
C SER A 93 -6.63 -8.52 9.88
N ASP A 94 -7.50 -8.58 8.86
CA ASP A 94 -7.07 -8.88 7.49
C ASP A 94 -5.90 -8.00 7.06
N TYR A 95 -4.92 -8.62 6.39
CA TYR A 95 -3.72 -7.92 5.95
C TYR A 95 -4.04 -7.01 4.77
N TYR A 96 -3.60 -5.76 4.85
CA TYR A 96 -3.61 -4.84 3.72
C TYR A 96 -2.47 -5.18 2.74
N HIS A 97 -2.76 -5.25 1.44
CA HIS A 97 -1.77 -5.59 0.42
C HIS A 97 -1.95 -4.75 -0.86
N PRO A 98 -0.86 -4.27 -1.50
CA PRO A 98 -0.95 -3.58 -2.79
C PRO A 98 -1.57 -4.43 -3.90
N ILE A 99 -2.43 -3.83 -4.72
CA ILE A 99 -3.20 -4.55 -5.74
C ILE A 99 -2.39 -4.91 -6.98
N TYR A 100 -1.39 -4.10 -7.33
CA TYR A 100 -0.49 -4.37 -8.45
C TYR A 100 0.84 -3.64 -8.32
N THR A 101 1.82 -4.12 -9.07
CA THR A 101 3.06 -3.40 -9.42
C THR A 101 3.16 -3.32 -10.94
N LEU A 102 3.33 -2.13 -11.47
CA LEU A 102 3.62 -1.87 -12.88
C LEU A 102 5.08 -1.46 -13.00
N ASN A 103 5.85 -2.21 -13.77
CA ASN A 103 7.19 -1.83 -14.17
C ASN A 103 7.14 -1.26 -15.59
N VAL A 104 7.80 -0.12 -15.80
CA VAL A 104 7.96 0.50 -17.12
C VAL A 104 9.45 0.58 -17.43
N LYS A 105 9.88 -0.22 -18.40
CA LYS A 105 11.27 -0.24 -18.87
C LYS A 105 11.40 0.61 -20.12
N GLN A 106 12.28 1.59 -20.07
CA GLN A 106 12.71 2.32 -21.25
C GLN A 106 13.85 1.53 -21.91
N LYS A 107 13.70 1.16 -23.18
CA LYS A 107 14.68 0.31 -23.88
C LYS A 107 16.02 1.02 -24.10
N GLU A 108 15.97 2.31 -24.39
CA GLU A 108 17.16 3.13 -24.55
C GLU A 108 17.45 3.92 -23.27
N ASN A 109 18.59 3.64 -22.62
CA ASN A 109 18.99 4.40 -21.44
C ASN A 109 19.04 5.90 -21.73
N ILE A 110 18.23 6.67 -20.99
CA ILE A 110 18.25 8.12 -20.98
C ILE A 110 19.12 8.63 -19.83
N SER A 111 19.63 9.85 -19.97
CA SER A 111 20.36 10.48 -18.88
C SER A 111 19.38 10.86 -17.77
N CYS A 112 19.64 10.33 -16.57
CA CYS A 112 18.96 10.71 -15.34
C CYS A 112 19.75 11.75 -14.53
N GLU A 113 20.80 12.34 -15.11
CA GLU A 113 21.48 13.48 -14.51
C GLU A 113 20.47 14.62 -14.31
N GLU A 114 20.50 15.22 -13.12
CA GLU A 114 19.58 16.30 -12.73
C GLU A 114 18.09 15.91 -12.76
N SER A 115 17.78 14.61 -12.69
CA SER A 115 16.39 14.19 -12.58
C SER A 115 15.77 14.70 -11.28
N ARG A 116 14.50 15.08 -11.37
CA ARG A 116 13.72 15.56 -10.24
C ARG A 116 12.36 14.90 -10.23
N ARG A 117 11.86 14.65 -9.03
CA ARG A 117 10.45 14.27 -8.82
C ARG A 117 9.80 15.18 -7.80
N PHE A 118 8.52 15.48 -8.04
CA PHE A 118 7.75 16.38 -7.20
C PHE A 118 6.25 16.17 -7.37
N TYR A 119 5.47 16.64 -6.40
CA TYR A 119 4.02 16.73 -6.50
C TYR A 119 3.62 18.17 -6.83
N ASP A 120 2.81 18.34 -7.86
CA ASP A 120 2.14 19.61 -8.17
C ASP A 120 0.75 19.62 -7.52
N PHE A 121 0.57 20.47 -6.52
CA PHE A 121 -0.69 20.58 -5.79
C PHE A 121 -1.80 21.28 -6.58
N ASN A 122 -1.45 22.15 -7.54
CA ASN A 122 -2.44 22.86 -8.36
C ASN A 122 -3.04 21.91 -9.40
N GLU A 123 -2.19 21.10 -10.03
CA GLU A 123 -2.61 20.12 -11.03
C GLU A 123 -3.00 18.76 -10.42
N ARG A 124 -2.73 18.56 -9.12
CA ARG A 124 -2.94 17.30 -8.39
C ARG A 124 -2.21 16.13 -9.06
N SER A 125 -1.00 16.40 -9.53
CA SER A 125 -0.20 15.48 -10.34
C SER A 125 1.15 15.18 -9.69
N GLY A 126 1.63 13.98 -9.91
CA GLY A 126 3.01 13.60 -9.61
C GLY A 126 3.84 13.71 -10.88
N ASN A 127 5.06 14.23 -10.77
CA ASN A 127 5.90 14.48 -11.93
C ASN A 127 7.30 13.93 -11.67
N VAL A 128 7.87 13.30 -12.69
CA VAL A 128 9.26 12.85 -12.74
C VAL A 128 9.84 13.37 -14.04
N GLU A 129 10.91 14.15 -13.94
CA GLU A 129 11.47 14.90 -15.06
C GLU A 129 12.97 14.69 -15.13
N SER A 130 13.47 14.49 -16.34
CA SER A 130 14.88 14.64 -16.70
C SER A 130 15.02 15.55 -17.91
N LYS A 131 16.27 15.73 -18.34
CA LYS A 131 16.57 16.46 -19.58
C LYS A 131 15.89 15.87 -20.81
N ASP A 132 15.68 14.55 -20.85
CA ASP A 132 15.24 13.83 -22.05
C ASP A 132 13.76 13.41 -21.99
N LEU A 133 13.19 13.24 -20.80
CA LEU A 133 11.86 12.69 -20.59
C LEU A 133 11.14 13.39 -19.42
N ILE A 134 9.88 13.72 -19.64
CA ILE A 134 8.94 14.17 -18.61
C ILE A 134 7.84 13.12 -18.49
N VAL A 135 7.60 12.64 -17.28
CA VAL A 135 6.51 11.72 -16.96
C VAL A 135 5.60 12.34 -15.92
N LYS A 136 4.30 12.41 -16.24
CA LYS A 136 3.26 12.95 -15.39
C LYS A 136 2.26 11.86 -15.02
N TYR A 137 1.92 11.81 -13.74
CA TYR A 137 0.99 10.86 -13.15
C TYR A 137 -0.22 11.61 -12.62
N THR A 138 -1.42 11.20 -13.03
CA THR A 138 -2.68 11.76 -12.55
C THR A 138 -3.62 10.63 -12.14
N LEU A 139 -4.34 10.82 -11.04
CA LEU A 139 -5.40 9.90 -10.60
C LEU A 139 -6.76 10.53 -10.87
N ASN A 140 -7.52 9.87 -11.74
CA ASN A 140 -8.95 10.12 -11.92
C ASN A 140 -9.76 9.20 -10.98
N SER A 141 -11.09 9.22 -11.07
CA SER A 141 -11.96 8.48 -10.14
C SER A 141 -11.58 7.00 -9.98
N ASN A 142 -11.25 6.31 -11.07
CA ASN A 142 -10.92 4.88 -11.10
C ASN A 142 -9.77 4.55 -12.07
N THR A 143 -8.95 5.53 -12.45
CA THR A 143 -7.90 5.34 -13.46
C THR A 143 -6.66 6.12 -13.11
N THR A 144 -5.52 5.46 -13.24
CA THR A 144 -4.21 6.11 -13.24
C THR A 144 -3.86 6.45 -14.69
N VAL A 145 -3.60 7.73 -14.95
CA VAL A 145 -3.11 8.21 -16.24
C VAL A 145 -1.62 8.48 -16.11
N ILE A 146 -0.83 7.89 -17.00
CA ILE A 146 0.60 8.10 -17.12
C ILE A 146 0.85 8.77 -18.48
N GLU A 147 1.24 10.03 -18.45
CA GLU A 147 1.61 10.79 -19.64
C GLU A 147 3.13 10.87 -19.73
N MET A 148 3.70 10.40 -20.85
CA MET A 148 5.13 10.41 -21.10
C MET A 148 5.42 11.30 -22.30
N LYS A 149 6.31 12.28 -22.11
CA LYS A 149 6.67 13.25 -23.15
C LYS A 149 8.18 13.35 -23.30
N SER A 150 8.66 13.01 -24.48
CA SER A 150 10.02 13.32 -24.89
C SER A 150 10.22 14.83 -25.01
N THR A 151 11.30 15.33 -24.44
CA THR A 151 11.77 16.71 -24.66
C THR A 151 12.71 16.80 -25.88
N THR A 152 13.12 15.65 -26.41
CA THR A 152 14.03 15.54 -27.56
C THR A 152 13.32 14.93 -28.77
N LYS A 153 13.93 15.02 -29.95
CA LYS A 153 13.43 14.36 -31.17
C LYS A 153 13.73 12.86 -31.25
N ARG A 154 14.21 12.24 -30.16
CA ARG A 154 14.52 10.82 -30.13
C ARG A 154 13.23 10.00 -30.08
N SER A 155 13.24 8.87 -30.78
CA SER A 155 12.22 7.84 -30.58
C SER A 155 12.41 7.24 -29.18
N MET A 156 11.31 6.98 -28.49
CA MET A 156 11.32 6.30 -27.19
C MET A 156 10.56 4.99 -27.32
N GLN A 157 11.09 3.93 -26.73
CA GLN A 157 10.44 2.63 -26.71
C GLN A 157 10.30 2.15 -25.27
N PHE A 158 9.05 1.92 -24.86
CA PHE A 158 8.72 1.45 -23.52
C PHE A 158 8.20 0.02 -23.57
N GLU A 159 8.55 -0.73 -22.53
CA GLU A 159 8.01 -2.05 -22.23
C GLU A 159 7.30 -2.01 -20.88
N PHE A 160 6.11 -2.59 -20.80
CA PHE A 160 5.24 -2.53 -19.64
C PHE A 160 5.03 -3.95 -19.09
N GLU A 161 5.35 -4.15 -17.82
CA GLU A 161 5.14 -5.42 -17.12
C GLU A 161 4.23 -5.18 -15.91
N LEU A 162 3.05 -5.80 -15.91
CA LEU A 162 2.06 -5.67 -14.84
C LEU A 162 2.00 -6.95 -14.01
N TYR A 163 2.24 -6.81 -12.70
CA TYR A 163 2.11 -7.86 -11.70
C TYR A 163 0.89 -7.55 -10.84
N SER A 164 -0.17 -8.36 -10.92
CA SER A 164 -1.36 -8.24 -10.08
C SER A 164 -1.40 -9.31 -8.99
N ILE A 165 -2.16 -9.07 -7.91
CA ILE A 165 -2.42 -10.08 -6.87
C ILE A 165 -3.00 -11.38 -7.46
N GLU A 166 -3.85 -11.31 -8.49
CA GLU A 166 -4.43 -12.50 -9.14
C GLU A 166 -3.35 -13.42 -9.74
N ASN A 167 -2.28 -12.84 -10.29
CA ASN A 167 -1.14 -13.59 -10.81
C ASN A 167 -0.29 -14.22 -9.69
N ILE A 168 -0.20 -13.56 -8.52
CA ILE A 168 0.59 -14.03 -7.36
C ILE A 168 -0.14 -15.13 -6.58
N GLN A 169 -1.47 -15.04 -6.41
CA GLN A 169 -2.26 -16.11 -5.79
C GLN A 169 -2.17 -17.42 -6.59
N CYS A 170 -2.11 -17.34 -7.92
CA CYS A 170 -1.96 -18.51 -8.76
C CYS A 170 -0.58 -19.20 -8.56
N GLU A 171 0.51 -18.44 -8.42
CA GLU A 171 1.85 -18.97 -8.13
C GLU A 171 1.99 -19.56 -6.72
N ILE A 172 1.37 -18.94 -5.71
CA ILE A 172 1.36 -19.45 -4.34
C ILE A 172 0.54 -20.75 -4.25
N SER A 173 -0.59 -20.85 -4.97
CA SER A 173 -1.39 -22.09 -5.02
C SER A 173 -0.65 -23.26 -5.68
N ASN A 174 0.27 -22.96 -6.62
CA ASN A 174 1.06 -23.98 -7.30
C ASN A 174 2.27 -24.43 -6.45
N LYS A 175 2.91 -23.52 -5.71
CA LYS A 175 4.00 -23.86 -4.78
C LYS A 175 3.53 -24.55 -3.50
N GLY A 176 2.27 -24.35 -3.09
CA GLY A 176 1.65 -25.06 -1.96
C GLY A 176 1.32 -26.53 -2.23
N LYS A 177 1.52 -27.04 -3.46
CA LYS A 177 1.29 -28.45 -3.84
C LYS A 177 2.55 -29.32 -3.89
N GLU A 178 3.74 -28.75 -3.64
CA GLU A 178 5.01 -29.50 -3.69
C GLU A 178 5.61 -29.79 -2.30
N PHE A 179 4.86 -29.59 -1.22
CA PHE A 179 5.25 -30.06 0.11
C PHE A 179 4.33 -31.19 0.58
N THR A 180 4.64 -32.40 0.12
CA THR A 180 4.31 -33.69 0.74
C THR A 180 5.55 -34.56 0.76
#